data_AF-A0A6C0J5L0-F1
#
_entry.id   AF-A0A6C0J5L0-F1
#
_cell.length_a   1.000
_cell.length_b   1.000
_cell.length_c   1.000
_cell.angle_alpha   90.00
_cell.angle_beta   90.00
_cell.angle_gamma   90.00
#
_symmetry.space_group_name_H-M   'P 1'
#
loop_
_entity.id
_entity.type
_entity.pdbx_description
1 polymer ?
#
loop_
_entity_poly.entity_id
_entity_poly.type
_entity_poly.pdbx_seq_one_letter_code
_entity_poly.pdbx_strand_id
1 'polypeptide(L)'
;MGRFYSGDIEGKFWFGVQDSNDVENLVNITGNTYYSWHVCNCTAEMDEDYCRQCYDSKEEHIEAAIEEGSYEDECLYYEDCCNGYSLDRETHYQELVDNMNELKTKINNNIIQEFDKIEQNDKILDAFTGVFNNTHKYLNTMENNPERKEQEVLTARYTLGYQIEYCVRTAGYCNISCEY
;
A
#
# COMPACT_ATOMS: atom_id res chain seq x y z
N MET A 1 -12.54 11.92 1.99
CA MET A 1 -12.18 10.52 1.67
C MET A 1 -10.72 10.32 1.99
N GLY A 2 -10.32 9.12 2.42
CA GLY A 2 -8.91 8.77 2.61
C GLY A 2 -8.56 7.60 1.72
N ARG A 3 -7.26 7.34 1.57
CA ARG A 3 -6.71 6.31 0.69
C ARG A 3 -6.41 5.06 1.49
N PHE A 4 -6.62 3.91 0.88
CA PHE A 4 -6.46 2.62 1.53
C PHE A 4 -5.34 1.80 0.88
N TYR A 5 -4.85 0.81 1.62
CA TYR A 5 -4.07 -0.28 1.06
C TYR A 5 -4.73 -1.60 1.43
N SER A 6 -4.60 -2.59 0.56
CA SER A 6 -5.23 -3.90 0.68
C SER A 6 -4.35 -5.00 0.07
N GLY A 7 -4.70 -6.27 0.28
CA GLY A 7 -3.91 -7.42 -0.16
C GLY A 7 -3.65 -8.38 1.00
N ASP A 8 -2.40 -8.78 1.20
CA ASP A 8 -1.98 -9.60 2.33
C ASP A 8 -1.96 -8.81 3.66
N ILE A 9 -1.96 -7.48 3.57
CA ILE A 9 -2.23 -6.55 4.68
C ILE A 9 -3.27 -5.52 4.25
N GLU A 10 -3.99 -4.96 5.21
CA GLU A 10 -5.00 -3.94 4.96
C GLU A 10 -4.95 -2.80 5.97
N GLY A 11 -5.36 -1.62 5.51
CA GLY A 11 -5.40 -0.42 6.33
C GLY A 11 -5.59 0.85 5.52
N LYS A 12 -5.29 1.98 6.18
CA LYS A 12 -5.54 3.32 5.65
C LYS A 12 -4.32 4.20 5.78
N PHE A 13 -3.96 4.89 4.70
CA PHE A 13 -2.93 5.91 4.73
C PHE A 13 -3.37 7.12 5.56
N TRP A 14 -2.41 7.69 6.29
CA TRP A 14 -2.68 8.83 7.16
C TRP A 14 -2.87 10.10 6.32
N PHE A 15 -4.07 10.67 6.41
CA PHE A 15 -4.47 11.81 5.59
C PHE A 15 -3.55 13.03 5.82
N GLY A 16 -2.93 13.52 4.75
CA GLY A 16 -2.01 14.66 4.79
C GLY A 16 -0.65 14.38 5.44
N VAL A 17 -0.32 13.11 5.71
CA VAL A 17 0.89 12.67 6.39
C VAL A 17 1.66 11.62 5.57
N GLN A 18 0.95 10.61 5.03
CA GLN A 18 1.57 9.44 4.43
C GLN A 18 1.23 9.29 2.96
N ASP A 19 2.26 9.09 2.13
CA ASP A 19 2.14 8.87 0.69
C ASP A 19 1.74 7.43 0.35
N SER A 20 1.07 7.21 -0.78
CA SER A 20 0.61 5.87 -1.19
C SER A 20 1.75 4.94 -1.61
N ASN A 21 2.89 5.51 -2.02
CA ASN A 21 4.10 4.79 -2.34
C ASN A 21 5.09 4.71 -1.16
N ASP A 22 4.64 4.93 0.08
CA ASP A 22 5.54 4.96 1.25
C ASP A 22 6.23 3.61 1.54
N VAL A 23 5.81 2.52 0.89
CA VAL A 23 6.53 1.24 0.80
C VAL A 23 7.94 1.42 0.24
N GLU A 24 8.12 2.33 -0.73
CA GLU A 24 9.42 2.62 -1.37
C GLU A 24 10.41 3.31 -0.42
N ASN A 25 9.91 3.85 0.71
CA ASN A 25 10.77 4.38 1.77
C ASN A 25 11.18 3.31 2.81
N LEU A 26 10.64 2.10 2.70
CA LEU A 26 10.94 0.97 3.58
C LEU A 26 11.92 -0.02 2.94
N VAL A 27 11.86 -0.18 1.62
CA VAL A 27 12.69 -1.10 0.83
C VAL A 27 12.90 -0.50 -0.55
N ASN A 28 14.07 -0.75 -1.17
CA ASN A 28 14.35 -0.38 -2.55
C ASN A 28 13.55 -1.25 -3.54
N ILE A 29 12.29 -0.90 -3.72
CA ILE A 29 11.32 -1.51 -4.64
C ILE A 29 10.65 -0.41 -5.47
N THR A 30 10.11 -0.75 -6.63
CA THR A 30 9.29 0.15 -7.44
C THR A 30 7.90 -0.44 -7.55
N GLY A 31 6.87 0.39 -7.30
CA GLY A 31 5.48 -0.02 -7.44
C GLY A 31 5.16 -0.42 -8.88
N ASN A 32 4.34 -1.47 -9.03
CA ASN A 32 3.74 -1.84 -10.30
C ASN A 32 2.44 -1.05 -10.47
N THR A 33 2.37 -0.27 -11.54
CA THR A 33 1.12 0.36 -11.96
C THR A 33 0.22 -0.69 -12.59
N TYR A 34 -1.02 -0.77 -12.12
CA TYR A 34 -2.03 -1.64 -12.73
C TYR A 34 -2.82 -0.86 -13.76
N TYR A 35 -3.21 -1.56 -14.82
CA TYR A 35 -4.10 -1.04 -15.84
C TYR A 35 -5.31 -1.96 -15.91
N SER A 36 -6.46 -1.37 -16.19
CA SER A 36 -7.70 -2.11 -16.39
C SER A 36 -8.31 -1.76 -17.73
N TRP A 37 -8.85 -2.76 -18.41
CA TRP A 37 -9.56 -2.59 -19.66
C TRP A 37 -10.83 -1.78 -19.45
N HIS A 38 -11.08 -0.78 -20.29
CA HIS A 38 -12.34 -0.06 -20.35
C HIS A 38 -13.50 -1.04 -20.57
N VAL A 39 -14.67 -0.67 -20.02
CA VAL A 39 -15.94 -1.44 -20.04
C VAL A 39 -15.93 -2.69 -19.15
N CYS A 40 -14.99 -3.62 -19.35
CA CYS A 40 -15.00 -4.90 -18.62
C CYS A 40 -14.23 -4.86 -17.28
N ASN A 41 -13.34 -3.87 -17.09
CA ASN A 41 -12.50 -3.68 -15.90
C ASN A 41 -11.67 -4.93 -15.54
N CYS A 42 -11.39 -5.77 -16.53
CA CYS A 42 -10.40 -6.84 -16.40
C CYS A 42 -9.01 -6.22 -16.40
N THR A 43 -8.04 -6.84 -15.71
CA THR A 43 -6.65 -6.37 -15.72
C THR A 43 -6.11 -6.34 -17.16
N ALA A 44 -5.58 -5.19 -17.55
CA ALA A 44 -4.90 -4.98 -18.81
C ALA A 44 -3.43 -5.35 -18.68
N GLU A 45 -3.06 -6.45 -19.33
CA GLU A 45 -1.67 -6.84 -19.49
C GLU A 45 -1.04 -6.03 -20.64
N MET A 46 0.15 -5.49 -20.42
CA MET A 46 0.83 -4.58 -21.38
C MET A 46 1.10 -5.20 -22.77
N ASP A 47 1.07 -6.54 -22.88
CA ASP A 47 1.38 -7.27 -24.11
C ASP A 47 0.12 -7.57 -24.96
N GLU A 48 -1.08 -7.26 -24.47
CA GLU A 48 -2.34 -7.45 -25.19
C GLU A 48 -2.88 -6.12 -25.72
N ASP A 49 -3.66 -6.18 -26.80
CA ASP A 49 -4.23 -5.03 -27.48
C ASP A 49 -5.75 -4.90 -27.33
N TYR A 50 -6.39 -5.82 -26.60
CA TYR A 50 -7.80 -5.82 -26.16
C TYR A 50 -8.04 -6.93 -25.11
N CYS A 51 -9.18 -6.92 -24.43
CA CYS A 51 -9.55 -7.95 -23.47
C CYS A 51 -10.08 -9.23 -24.13
N ARG A 52 -9.22 -10.24 -24.31
CA ARG A 52 -9.58 -11.56 -24.87
C ARG A 52 -10.52 -12.41 -24.01
N GLN A 53 -10.67 -12.05 -22.73
CA GLN A 53 -11.58 -12.76 -21.83
C GLN A 53 -13.04 -12.36 -22.02
N CYS A 54 -13.28 -11.13 -22.49
CA CYS A 54 -14.62 -10.56 -22.61
C CYS A 54 -15.05 -10.34 -24.06
N TYR A 55 -14.10 -10.28 -25.00
CA TYR A 55 -14.36 -9.97 -26.40
C TYR A 55 -13.62 -10.94 -27.31
N ASP A 56 -14.24 -11.27 -28.46
CA ASP A 56 -13.69 -12.18 -29.46
C ASP A 56 -12.71 -11.46 -30.41
N SER A 57 -12.81 -10.13 -30.52
CA SER A 57 -11.89 -9.30 -31.29
C SER A 57 -11.66 -7.92 -30.68
N LYS A 58 -10.58 -7.27 -31.13
CA LYS A 58 -10.27 -5.88 -30.76
C LYS A 58 -11.35 -4.91 -31.22
N GLU A 59 -11.90 -5.12 -32.41
CA GLU A 59 -12.96 -4.28 -32.97
C GLU A 59 -14.21 -4.31 -32.07
N GLU A 60 -14.59 -5.47 -31.56
CA GLU A 60 -15.73 -5.61 -30.64
C GLU A 60 -15.49 -4.83 -29.33
N HIS A 61 -14.27 -4.90 -28.79
CA HIS A 61 -13.92 -4.14 -27.58
C HIS A 61 -13.92 -2.62 -27.84
N ILE A 62 -13.42 -2.18 -29.00
CA ILE A 62 -13.47 -0.76 -29.40
C ILE A 62 -14.91 -0.29 -29.54
N GLU A 63 -15.78 -1.06 -30.19
CA GLU A 63 -17.20 -0.71 -30.34
C GLU A 63 -17.85 -0.52 -28.96
N ALA A 64 -17.63 -1.45 -28.03
CA ALA A 64 -18.13 -1.35 -26.66
C ALA A 64 -17.58 -0.11 -25.92
N ALA A 65 -16.29 0.19 -26.05
CA ALA A 65 -15.67 1.35 -25.43
C ALA A 65 -16.19 2.69 -26.02
N ILE A 66 -16.47 2.73 -27.33
CA ILE A 66 -17.10 3.89 -27.98
C ILE A 66 -18.53 4.10 -27.44
N GLU A 67 -19.31 3.02 -27.30
CA GLU A 67 -20.68 3.08 -26.80
C GLU A 67 -20.76 3.59 -25.36
N GLU A 68 -19.82 3.18 -24.50
CA GLU A 68 -19.68 3.66 -23.12
C GLU A 68 -19.01 5.05 -23.01
N GLY A 69 -18.54 5.61 -24.12
CA GLY A 69 -17.86 6.91 -24.16
C GLY A 69 -16.49 6.91 -23.49
N SER A 70 -15.84 5.74 -23.38
CA SER A 70 -14.54 5.55 -22.74
C SER A 70 -13.40 5.29 -23.74
N TYR A 71 -13.56 5.73 -24.99
CA TYR A 71 -12.57 5.59 -26.08
C TYR A 71 -12.16 6.94 -26.65
N GLU A 72 -12.07 7.98 -25.81
CA GLU A 72 -11.78 9.36 -26.26
C GLU A 72 -10.32 9.57 -26.69
N ASP A 73 -9.38 8.81 -26.12
CA ASP A 73 -7.94 8.89 -26.36
C ASP A 73 -7.43 7.74 -27.25
N GLU A 74 -8.34 6.99 -27.88
CA GLU A 74 -8.07 5.78 -28.65
C GLU A 74 -7.39 4.65 -27.83
N CYS A 75 -7.43 4.73 -26.49
CA CYS A 75 -6.92 3.73 -25.57
C CYS A 75 -8.05 2.81 -25.07
N LEU A 76 -7.79 1.50 -25.00
CA LEU A 76 -8.76 0.52 -24.49
C LEU A 76 -8.59 0.21 -23.00
N TYR A 77 -7.60 0.79 -22.35
CA TYR A 77 -7.32 0.60 -20.94
C TYR A 77 -7.11 1.94 -20.25
N TYR A 78 -7.34 1.96 -18.94
CA TYR A 78 -7.03 3.08 -18.07
C TYR A 78 -6.09 2.61 -16.95
N GLU A 79 -5.31 3.54 -16.40
CA GLU A 79 -4.50 3.28 -15.21
C GLU A 79 -5.42 3.11 -14.01
N ASP A 80 -5.33 1.97 -13.33
CA ASP A 80 -6.01 1.80 -12.05
C ASP A 80 -5.41 2.78 -11.06
N CYS A 81 -6.26 3.39 -10.24
CA CYS A 81 -5.83 4.39 -9.25
C CYS A 81 -5.09 3.75 -8.06
N CYS A 82 -4.19 2.78 -8.29
CA CYS A 82 -3.42 2.10 -7.27
C CYS A 82 -2.03 1.63 -7.76
N ASN A 83 -1.15 1.40 -6.80
CA ASN A 83 0.18 0.80 -6.99
C ASN A 83 0.31 -0.52 -6.26
N GLY A 84 0.86 -1.53 -6.95
CA GLY A 84 1.15 -2.84 -6.41
C GLY A 84 2.59 -3.01 -5.94
N TYR A 85 2.77 -3.63 -4.78
CA TYR A 85 4.06 -4.04 -4.24
C TYR A 85 4.03 -5.53 -3.92
N SER A 86 5.07 -6.26 -4.34
CA SER A 86 5.27 -7.67 -3.99
C SER A 86 6.62 -7.80 -3.30
N LEU A 87 6.59 -7.98 -1.98
CA LEU A 87 7.80 -8.16 -1.18
C LEU A 87 7.98 -9.64 -0.84
N ASP A 88 9.21 -10.12 -0.90
CA ASP A 88 9.57 -11.51 -0.57
C ASP A 88 10.74 -11.58 0.39
N ARG A 89 10.87 -12.73 1.05
CA ARG A 89 11.88 -12.96 2.07
C ARG A 89 13.31 -12.90 1.54
N GLU A 90 13.55 -13.36 0.33
CA GLU A 90 14.91 -13.57 -0.19
C GLU A 90 15.53 -12.26 -0.65
N THR A 91 14.73 -11.36 -1.22
CA THR A 91 15.22 -10.13 -1.85
C THR A 91 14.98 -8.88 -0.99
N HIS A 92 13.90 -8.83 -0.21
CA HIS A 92 13.44 -7.58 0.43
C HIS A 92 13.57 -7.58 1.96
N TYR A 93 13.48 -8.74 2.62
CA TYR A 93 13.25 -8.79 4.07
C TYR A 93 14.39 -8.24 4.92
N GLN A 94 15.65 -8.50 4.56
CA GLN A 94 16.78 -8.01 5.34
C GLN A 94 16.87 -6.48 5.30
N GLU A 95 16.70 -5.88 4.13
CA GLU A 95 16.67 -4.42 3.95
C GLU A 95 15.50 -3.81 4.74
N LEU A 96 14.31 -4.40 4.67
CA LEU A 96 13.15 -3.98 5.45
C LEU A 96 13.47 -3.95 6.95
N VAL A 97 14.06 -5.01 7.49
CA VAL A 97 14.42 -5.11 8.91
C VAL A 97 15.45 -4.05 9.29
N ASP A 98 16.47 -3.83 8.46
CA ASP A 98 17.52 -2.84 8.72
C ASP A 98 16.96 -1.42 8.72
N ASN A 99 16.15 -1.07 7.72
CA ASN A 99 15.48 0.23 7.63
C ASN A 99 14.48 0.45 8.77
N MET A 100 13.74 -0.59 9.17
CA MET A 100 12.84 -0.54 10.33
C MET A 100 13.61 -0.33 11.64
N ASN A 101 14.77 -0.95 11.80
CA ASN A 101 15.64 -0.71 12.95
C ASN A 101 16.15 0.74 12.97
N GLU A 102 16.51 1.31 11.82
CA GLU A 102 16.89 2.71 11.72
C GLU A 102 15.72 3.65 12.07
N LEU A 103 14.52 3.40 11.53
CA LEU A 103 13.30 4.15 11.85
C LEU A 103 12.99 4.13 13.35
N LYS A 104 13.15 2.96 13.99
CA LYS A 104 12.94 2.79 15.45
C LYS A 104 13.81 3.74 16.27
N THR A 105 14.99 4.13 15.79
CA THR A 105 15.87 5.09 16.49
C THR A 105 15.41 6.55 16.40
N LYS A 106 14.58 6.89 15.41
CA LYS A 106 14.09 8.25 15.13
C LYS A 106 12.72 8.52 15.75
N ILE A 107 11.96 7.46 16.06
CA ILE A 107 10.63 7.56 16.65
C ILE A 107 10.74 7.76 18.16
N ASN A 108 9.86 8.59 18.72
CA ASN A 108 9.78 8.81 20.15
C ASN A 108 9.64 7.47 20.89
N ASN A 109 10.52 7.24 21.86
CA ASN A 109 10.61 5.97 22.58
C ASN A 109 9.27 5.54 23.23
N ASN A 110 8.43 6.48 23.65
CA ASN A 110 7.13 6.13 24.23
C ASN A 110 6.15 5.57 23.18
N ILE A 111 6.25 5.98 21.92
CA ILE A 111 5.48 5.38 20.81
C ILE A 111 6.00 3.96 20.55
N ILE A 112 7.33 3.80 20.51
CA ILE A 112 7.97 2.50 20.31
C ILE A 112 7.57 1.50 21.42
N GLN A 113 7.49 1.95 22.67
CA GLN A 113 7.01 1.12 23.78
C GLN A 113 5.56 0.65 23.60
N GLU A 114 4.72 1.37 22.86
CA GLU A 114 3.38 0.89 22.51
C GLU A 114 3.43 -0.18 21.42
N PHE A 115 4.34 -0.07 20.44
CA PHE A 115 4.58 -1.14 19.46
C PHE A 115 5.11 -2.43 20.11
N ASP A 116 6.02 -2.31 21.08
CA ASP A 116 6.58 -3.48 21.79
C ASP A 116 5.52 -4.24 22.61
N LYS A 117 4.35 -3.64 22.88
CA LYS A 117 3.20 -4.28 23.57
C LYS A 117 2.25 -5.00 22.61
N ILE A 118 2.40 -4.83 21.30
CA ILE A 118 1.52 -5.46 20.31
C ILE A 118 1.77 -6.97 20.31
N GLU A 119 0.71 -7.73 20.52
CA GLU A 119 0.74 -9.19 20.47
C GLU A 119 1.04 -9.67 19.04
N GLN A 120 1.98 -10.59 18.89
CA GLN A 120 2.43 -11.12 17.58
C GLN A 120 1.42 -12.12 16.99
N ASN A 121 0.29 -11.62 16.48
CA ASN A 121 -0.76 -12.41 15.84
C ASN A 121 -1.32 -11.72 14.58
N ASP A 122 -2.15 -12.46 13.83
CA ASP A 122 -2.67 -12.04 12.52
C ASP A 122 -3.50 -10.75 12.55
N LYS A 123 -3.90 -10.25 13.73
CA LYS A 123 -4.53 -8.92 13.84
C LYS A 123 -3.59 -7.80 13.38
N ILE A 124 -2.29 -8.05 13.32
CA ILE A 124 -1.31 -7.11 12.75
C ILE A 124 -1.57 -6.90 11.25
N LEU A 125 -2.06 -7.91 10.52
CA LEU A 125 -2.28 -7.81 9.08
C LEU A 125 -3.39 -6.81 8.73
N ASP A 126 -4.34 -6.59 9.63
CA ASP A 126 -5.44 -5.64 9.48
C ASP A 126 -5.33 -4.48 10.49
N ALA A 127 -4.97 -3.29 10.00
CA ALA A 127 -4.86 -2.09 10.84
C ALA A 127 -6.22 -1.65 11.44
N PHE A 128 -7.36 -2.04 10.84
CA PHE A 128 -8.70 -1.72 11.33
C PHE A 128 -9.10 -2.51 12.57
N THR A 129 -8.39 -3.61 12.90
CA THR A 129 -8.55 -4.30 14.18
C THR A 129 -8.27 -3.40 15.39
N GLY A 130 -7.55 -2.30 15.17
CA GLY A 130 -7.20 -1.33 16.20
C GLY A 130 -5.99 -1.71 17.04
N VAL A 131 -5.19 -2.71 16.61
CA VAL A 131 -3.93 -3.09 17.27
C VAL A 131 -2.95 -1.92 17.44
N PHE A 132 -2.98 -0.95 16.51
CA PHE A 132 -2.15 0.25 16.55
C PHE A 132 -2.79 1.43 17.29
N ASN A 133 -4.03 1.32 17.80
CA ASN A 133 -4.74 2.47 18.38
C ASN A 133 -3.99 3.18 19.52
N ASN A 134 -3.18 2.47 20.29
CA ASN A 134 -2.43 3.07 21.39
C ASN A 134 -1.23 3.92 20.92
N THR A 135 -0.62 3.57 19.78
CA THR A 135 0.49 4.37 19.22
C THR A 135 -0.02 5.75 18.79
N HIS A 136 -1.21 5.81 18.17
CA HIS A 136 -1.87 7.06 17.79
C HIS A 136 -2.25 7.95 18.98
N LYS A 137 -2.69 7.35 20.10
CA LYS A 137 -3.06 8.12 21.31
C LYS A 137 -1.88 8.94 21.82
N TYR A 138 -0.66 8.40 21.74
CA TYR A 138 0.52 9.11 22.19
C TYR A 138 0.84 10.32 21.30
N LEU A 139 0.73 10.20 19.98
CA LEU A 139 0.94 11.32 19.05
C LEU A 139 -0.01 12.50 19.33
N ASN A 140 -1.25 12.23 19.71
CA ASN A 140 -2.21 13.28 20.08
C ASN A 140 -1.76 14.08 21.32
N THR A 141 -0.94 13.49 22.21
CA THR A 141 -0.38 14.21 23.37
C THR A 141 0.71 15.21 22.99
N MET A 142 1.22 15.14 21.74
CA MET A 142 2.28 16.00 21.21
C MET A 142 1.74 17.26 20.52
N GLU A 143 0.50 17.67 20.79
CA GLU A 143 -0.23 18.69 20.00
C GLU A 143 0.54 20.00 19.74
N ASN A 144 1.34 20.45 20.72
CA ASN A 144 2.14 21.67 20.63
C ASN A 144 3.65 21.42 20.40
N ASN A 145 4.05 20.17 20.13
CA ASN A 145 5.44 19.83 19.87
C ASN A 145 5.79 20.13 18.40
N PRO A 146 6.82 20.94 18.09
CA PRO A 146 7.24 21.21 16.72
C PRO A 146 7.63 19.95 15.93
N GLU A 147 8.06 18.89 16.62
CA GLU A 147 8.44 17.59 16.02
C GLU A 147 7.24 16.68 15.75
N ARG A 148 6.02 17.07 16.15
CA ARG A 148 4.82 16.22 16.01
C ARG A 148 4.65 15.71 14.59
N LYS A 149 4.77 16.59 13.59
CA LYS A 149 4.55 16.22 12.18
C LYS A 149 5.57 15.20 11.69
N GLU A 150 6.83 15.34 12.10
CA GLU A 150 7.88 14.37 11.80
C GLU A 150 7.58 13.03 12.46
N GLN A 151 7.17 13.03 13.72
CA GLN A 151 6.78 11.82 14.44
C GLN A 151 5.54 11.14 13.84
N GLU A 152 4.58 11.90 13.32
CA GLU A 152 3.43 11.37 12.58
C GLU A 152 3.88 10.63 11.31
N VAL A 153 4.77 11.23 10.52
CA VAL A 153 5.31 10.59 9.30
C VAL A 153 6.08 9.32 9.65
N LEU A 154 7.00 9.39 10.61
CA LEU A 154 7.81 8.24 11.03
C LEU A 154 6.94 7.10 11.61
N THR A 155 5.93 7.44 12.40
CA THR A 155 5.02 6.45 12.99
C THR A 155 4.11 5.82 11.95
N ALA A 156 3.59 6.60 11.00
CA ALA A 156 2.78 6.07 9.90
C ALA A 156 3.59 5.08 9.05
N ARG A 157 4.82 5.45 8.66
CA ARG A 157 5.73 4.57 7.93
C ARG A 157 6.09 3.32 8.70
N TYR A 158 6.43 3.46 9.99
CA TYR A 158 6.76 2.32 10.84
C TYR A 158 5.55 1.39 11.04
N THR A 159 4.33 1.91 11.11
CA THR A 159 3.11 1.08 11.16
C THR A 159 3.00 0.21 9.92
N LEU A 160 3.12 0.81 8.73
CA LEU A 160 3.10 0.08 7.46
C LEU A 160 4.22 -0.98 7.41
N GLY A 161 5.45 -0.59 7.73
CA GLY A 161 6.59 -1.51 7.76
C GLY A 161 6.44 -2.64 8.79
N TYR A 162 5.76 -2.39 9.92
CA TYR A 162 5.50 -3.42 10.93
C TYR A 162 4.54 -4.50 10.41
N GLN A 163 3.52 -4.10 9.65
CA GLN A 163 2.59 -5.03 9.00
C GLN A 163 3.31 -5.84 7.91
N ILE A 164 4.11 -5.17 7.07
CA ILE A 164 4.90 -5.82 6.02
C ILE A 164 5.89 -6.82 6.61
N GLU A 165 6.64 -6.43 7.64
CA GLU A 165 7.61 -7.29 8.31
C GLU A 165 6.92 -8.55 8.85
N TYR A 166 5.81 -8.37 9.56
CA TYR A 166 5.05 -9.48 10.12
C TYR A 166 4.58 -10.44 9.02
N CYS A 167 4.03 -9.90 7.94
CA CYS A 167 3.55 -10.67 6.79
C CYS A 167 4.69 -11.47 6.13
N VAL A 168 5.80 -10.84 5.75
CA VAL A 168 6.94 -11.51 5.10
C VAL A 168 7.61 -12.53 6.04
N ARG A 169 7.72 -12.22 7.33
CA ARG A 169 8.29 -13.15 8.33
C ARG A 169 7.44 -14.39 8.53
N THR A 170 6.11 -14.28 8.47
CA THR A 170 5.20 -15.40 8.72
C THR A 170 4.85 -16.19 7.47
N ALA A 171 4.54 -15.50 6.36
CA ALA A 171 4.13 -16.11 5.09
C ALA A 171 5.27 -16.31 4.09
N GLY A 172 6.36 -15.54 4.20
CA GLY A 172 7.49 -15.56 3.26
C GLY A 172 7.40 -14.54 2.13
N TYR A 173 6.23 -13.91 1.97
CA TYR A 173 5.97 -12.83 1.01
C TYR A 173 4.85 -11.91 1.55
N CYS A 174 4.66 -10.76 0.92
CA CYS A 174 3.59 -9.81 1.20
C CYS A 174 3.25 -9.01 -0.07
N ASN A 175 2.00 -9.13 -0.55
CA ASN A 175 1.47 -8.40 -1.68
C ASN A 175 0.53 -7.29 -1.20
N ILE A 176 0.70 -6.09 -1.72
CA ILE A 176 -0.03 -4.91 -1.28
C ILE A 176 -0.42 -4.09 -2.50
N SER A 177 -1.69 -3.69 -2.57
CA SER A 177 -2.21 -2.69 -3.50
C SER A 177 -2.53 -1.42 -2.72
N CYS A 178 -1.99 -0.28 -3.16
CA CYS A 178 -2.05 1.01 -2.48
C CYS A 178 -2.79 2.03 -3.36
N GLU A 179 -3.96 2.52 -2.92
CA GLU A 179 -4.75 3.53 -3.65
C GLU A 179 -4.07 4.90 -3.71
N TYR A 180 -4.27 5.65 -4.79
CA TYR A 180 -3.74 7.02 -4.99
C TYR A 180 -4.52 8.15 -4.35
#